data_AF-A0A4V2AAX7-F1
#
_entry.id   AF-A0A4V2AAX7-F1
#
_cell.length_a   1.000
_cell.length_b   1.000
_cell.length_c   1.000
_cell.angle_alpha   90.00
_cell.angle_beta   90.00
_cell.angle_gamma   90.00
#
_symmetry.space_group_name_H-M   'P 1'
#
loop_
_entity.id
_entity.type
_entity.pdbx_description
1 polymer ?
#
loop_
_entity_poly.entity_id
_entity_poly.type
_entity_poly.pdbx_seq_one_letter_code
_entity_poly.pdbx_strand_id
1 'polypeptide(L)'
;MSALAQRLPANAAHAAVGTALNIMDKWECSEKEKMALLGVGRSTLHKYQAEPASARLSPDLLERISYVLNIHAVLRVLFENPENQYGFLRMPNKNKFFNGKAPMEILSSGLMSALYEVHRHLDATRDGQFS
;
A
#
# COMPACT_ATOMS: atom_id res chain seq x y z
N MET A 1 0.21 15.63 -3.43
CA MET A 1 1.44 15.62 -2.61
C MET A 1 1.01 15.48 -1.15
N SER A 2 1.00 14.26 -0.61
CA SER A 2 0.63 14.05 0.80
C SER A 2 1.71 14.62 1.72
N ALA A 3 1.31 15.44 2.69
CA ALA A 3 2.18 16.13 3.66
C ALA A 3 2.97 15.18 4.58
N LEU A 4 2.66 13.88 4.59
CA LEU A 4 3.37 12.87 5.37
C LEU A 4 4.81 12.60 4.88
N ALA A 5 5.15 13.00 3.64
CA ALA A 5 6.52 12.88 3.13
C ALA A 5 7.48 13.94 3.71
N GLN A 6 6.99 14.93 4.47
CA GLN A 6 7.83 15.92 5.12
C GLN A 6 8.48 15.35 6.39
N ARG A 7 9.69 14.80 6.18
CA ARG A 7 10.75 14.42 7.14
C ARG A 7 10.27 13.58 8.33
N LEU A 8 9.96 12.32 8.06
CA LEU A 8 10.14 11.28 9.07
C LEU A 8 11.62 11.24 9.49
N PRO A 9 11.94 11.25 10.79
CA PRO A 9 13.32 11.01 11.22
C PRO A 9 13.77 9.64 10.72
N ALA A 10 15.06 9.48 10.41
CA ALA A 10 15.56 8.30 9.69
C ALA A 10 15.14 6.98 10.35
N ASN A 11 15.12 6.91 11.68
CA ASN A 11 14.61 5.75 12.44
C ASN A 11 13.13 5.44 12.16
N ALA A 12 12.27 6.44 12.08
CA ALA A 12 10.85 6.27 11.77
C ALA A 12 10.65 5.84 10.30
N ALA A 13 11.49 6.34 9.39
CA ALA A 13 11.41 5.97 7.98
C ALA A 13 11.86 4.51 7.74
N HIS A 14 12.86 4.02 8.49
CA HIS A 14 13.25 2.61 8.49
C HIS A 14 12.17 1.70 9.12
N ALA A 15 11.54 2.13 10.21
CA ALA A 15 10.41 1.41 10.81
C ALA A 15 9.19 1.32 9.85
N ALA A 16 9.01 2.33 8.98
CA ALA A 16 7.95 2.34 7.99
C ALA A 16 8.09 1.22 6.94
N VAL A 17 9.32 0.84 6.57
CA VAL A 17 9.57 -0.28 5.64
C VAL A 17 9.07 -1.60 6.23
N GLY A 18 9.48 -1.90 7.47
CA GLY A 18 9.04 -3.10 8.17
C GLY A 18 7.52 -3.12 8.36
N THR A 19 6.92 -1.97 8.70
CA THR A 19 5.47 -1.84 8.84
C THR A 19 4.74 -2.09 7.52
N ALA A 20 5.24 -1.52 6.41
CA ALA A 20 4.66 -1.74 5.09
C ALA A 20 4.75 -3.20 4.66
N LEU A 21 5.88 -3.87 4.90
CA LEU A 21 6.05 -5.30 4.62
C LEU A 21 5.06 -6.15 5.44
N ASN A 22 4.90 -5.86 6.74
CA ASN A 22 3.94 -6.56 7.59
C ASN A 22 2.48 -6.36 7.13
N ILE A 23 2.13 -5.16 6.64
CA ILE A 23 0.81 -4.89 6.07
C ILE A 23 0.62 -5.72 4.79
N MET A 24 1.61 -5.73 3.91
CA MET A 24 1.58 -6.54 2.68
C MET A 24 1.46 -8.04 2.98
N ASP A 25 2.08 -8.54 4.05
CA ASP A 25 1.90 -9.93 4.51
C ASP A 25 0.46 -10.20 4.91
N LYS A 26 -0.18 -9.28 5.65
CA LYS A 26 -1.59 -9.43 6.04
C LYS A 26 -2.56 -9.28 4.87
N TRP A 27 -2.19 -8.56 3.82
CA TRP A 27 -2.89 -8.54 2.55
C TRP A 27 -2.58 -9.76 1.67
N GLU A 28 -1.80 -10.73 2.17
CA GLU A 28 -1.41 -11.95 1.48
C GLU A 28 -0.64 -11.68 0.18
N CYS A 29 0.13 -10.58 0.12
CA CYS A 29 0.92 -10.22 -1.05
C CYS A 29 1.95 -11.30 -1.39
N SER A 30 1.90 -11.77 -2.64
CA SER A 30 3.00 -12.54 -3.23
C SER A 30 4.26 -11.67 -3.36
N GLU A 31 5.42 -12.31 -3.54
CA GLU A 31 6.66 -11.56 -3.77
C GLU A 31 6.58 -10.63 -4.99
N LYS A 32 5.89 -11.06 -6.05
CA LYS A 32 5.70 -10.24 -7.26
C LYS A 32 4.90 -8.98 -6.95
N GLU A 33 3.87 -9.09 -6.13
CA GLU A 33 3.06 -7.95 -5.70
C GLU A 33 3.88 -7.04 -4.80
N LYS A 34 4.60 -7.57 -3.82
CA LYS A 34 5.50 -6.75 -2.96
C LYS A 34 6.52 -5.97 -3.78
N MET A 35 7.16 -6.61 -4.77
CA MET A 35 8.06 -5.94 -5.70
C MET A 35 7.37 -4.81 -6.47
N ALA A 36 6.16 -5.07 -6.98
CA ALA A 36 5.38 -4.09 -7.73
C ALA A 36 4.98 -2.88 -6.85
N LEU A 37 4.44 -3.13 -5.66
CA LEU A 37 4.05 -2.06 -4.74
C LEU A 37 5.25 -1.22 -4.30
N LEU A 38 6.38 -1.86 -3.97
CA LEU A 38 7.58 -1.16 -3.53
C LEU A 38 8.44 -0.60 -4.67
N GLY A 39 8.20 -0.98 -5.92
CA GLY A 39 9.01 -0.55 -7.06
C GLY A 39 10.45 -1.07 -7.02
N VAL A 40 10.68 -2.25 -6.42
CA VAL A 40 12.02 -2.81 -6.21
C VAL A 40 12.19 -4.17 -6.88
N GLY A 41 13.43 -4.51 -7.23
CA GLY A 41 13.79 -5.85 -7.71
C GLY A 41 13.84 -6.89 -6.59
N ARG A 42 13.89 -8.18 -6.96
CA ARG A 42 13.86 -9.32 -6.04
C ARG A 42 14.95 -9.27 -4.97
N SER A 43 16.20 -9.02 -5.35
CA SER A 43 17.33 -8.96 -4.42
C SER A 43 17.15 -7.86 -3.37
N THR A 44 16.66 -6.69 -3.79
CA THR A 44 16.34 -5.58 -2.90
C THR A 44 15.20 -5.93 -1.95
N LEU A 45 14.13 -6.56 -2.46
CA LEU A 45 13.01 -7.02 -1.62
C LEU A 45 13.51 -8.01 -0.55
N HIS A 46 14.28 -9.02 -0.93
CA HIS A 46 14.82 -10.02 0.01
C HIS A 46 15.69 -9.37 1.08
N LYS A 47 16.54 -8.41 0.70
CA LYS A 47 17.32 -7.63 1.66
C LYS A 47 16.42 -6.86 2.63
N TYR A 48 15.38 -6.20 2.14
CA TYR A 48 14.47 -5.41 2.98
C TYR A 48 13.63 -6.30 3.89
N GLN A 49 13.30 -7.53 3.50
CA GLN A 49 12.61 -8.49 4.36
C GLN A 49 13.52 -9.03 5.46
N ALA A 50 14.79 -9.31 5.15
CA ALA A 50 15.76 -9.79 6.13
C ALA A 50 16.18 -8.69 7.12
N GLU A 51 16.39 -7.48 6.63
CA GLU A 51 16.86 -6.35 7.43
C GLU A 51 16.19 -5.04 6.97
N PRO A 52 14.92 -4.79 7.36
CA PRO A 52 14.18 -3.58 6.95
C PRO A 52 14.89 -2.28 7.34
N ALA A 53 15.62 -2.30 8.47
CA ALA A 53 16.37 -1.15 8.97
C ALA A 53 17.57 -0.77 8.10
N SER A 54 17.99 -1.62 7.16
CA SER A 54 19.08 -1.35 6.22
C SER A 54 18.61 -0.75 4.88
N ALA A 55 17.29 -0.51 4.74
CA ALA A 55 16.70 -0.10 3.49
C ALA A 55 17.23 1.27 3.02
N ARG A 56 17.55 1.36 1.73
CA ARG A 56 17.93 2.65 1.13
C ARG A 56 16.66 3.38 0.71
N LEU A 57 16.31 4.40 1.48
CA LEU A 57 15.06 5.15 1.35
C LEU A 57 15.16 6.22 0.25
N SER A 58 14.92 5.81 -1.00
CA SER A 58 14.75 6.77 -2.10
C SER A 58 13.41 7.52 -1.95
N PRO A 59 13.27 8.72 -2.55
CA PRO A 59 11.99 9.44 -2.57
C PRO A 59 10.83 8.60 -3.13
N ASP A 60 11.08 7.83 -4.20
CA ASP A 60 10.09 6.93 -4.80
C ASP A 60 9.65 5.82 -3.83
N LEU A 61 10.60 5.18 -3.12
CA LEU A 61 10.27 4.14 -2.15
C LEU A 61 9.46 4.71 -0.97
N LEU A 62 9.82 5.90 -0.48
CA LEU A 62 9.08 6.57 0.59
C LEU A 62 7.65 6.92 0.15
N GLU A 63 7.47 7.41 -1.08
CA GLU A 63 6.15 7.71 -1.62
C GLU A 63 5.30 6.43 -1.74
N ARG A 64 5.86 5.34 -2.26
CA ARG A 64 5.17 4.03 -2.34
C ARG A 64 4.77 3.50 -0.98
N ILE A 65 5.69 3.54 -0.01
CA ILE A 65 5.40 3.16 1.38
C ILE A 65 4.28 4.03 1.94
N SER A 66 4.28 5.34 1.67
CA SER A 66 3.21 6.22 2.13
C SER A 66 1.83 5.79 1.60
N TYR A 67 1.72 5.37 0.34
CA TYR A 67 0.45 4.87 -0.20
C TYR A 67 0.02 3.56 0.45
N VAL A 68 0.95 2.63 0.70
CA VAL A 68 0.65 1.36 1.40
C VAL A 68 0.08 1.64 2.79
N LEU A 69 0.72 2.54 3.55
CA LEU A 69 0.28 2.92 4.89
C LEU A 69 -1.08 3.63 4.86
N ASN A 70 -1.29 4.56 3.91
CA ASN A 70 -2.53 5.32 3.80
C ASN A 70 -3.71 4.45 3.33
N ILE A 71 -3.50 3.55 2.38
CA ILE A 71 -4.51 2.57 1.96
C ILE A 71 -4.93 1.73 3.16
N HIS A 72 -3.96 1.20 3.93
CA HIS A 72 -4.29 0.45 5.14
C HIS A 72 -5.06 1.29 6.16
N ALA A 73 -4.65 2.55 6.39
CA ALA A 73 -5.32 3.44 7.31
C ALA A 73 -6.79 3.70 6.90
N VAL A 74 -7.05 3.99 5.62
CA VAL A 74 -8.41 4.21 5.11
C VAL A 74 -9.27 2.95 5.25
N LEU A 75 -8.73 1.76 4.94
CA LEU A 75 -9.47 0.49 5.10
C LEU A 75 -9.90 0.25 6.56
N ARG A 76 -9.07 0.63 7.55
CA ARG A 76 -9.45 0.53 8.98
C ARG A 76 -10.51 1.52 9.41
N VAL A 77 -10.69 2.61 8.67
CA VAL A 77 -11.81 3.54 8.90
C VAL A 77 -13.08 3.04 8.22
N LEU A 78 -12.95 2.48 7.01
CA LEU A 78 -14.09 1.96 6.24
C LEU A 78 -14.70 0.68 6.84
N PHE A 79 -13.90 -0.14 7.52
CA PHE A 79 -14.33 -1.45 8.00
C PHE A 79 -14.06 -1.62 9.49
N GLU A 80 -15.11 -2.00 10.24
CA GLU A 80 -14.99 -2.37 11.65
C GLU A 80 -14.43 -3.79 11.83
N ASN A 81 -14.72 -4.70 10.88
CA ASN A 81 -14.29 -6.09 10.97
C ASN A 81 -12.88 -6.29 10.37
N PRO A 82 -11.98 -7.03 11.06
CA PRO A 82 -10.62 -7.28 10.56
C PRO A 82 -10.56 -8.04 9.23
N GLU A 83 -11.55 -8.89 8.95
CA GLU A 83 -11.61 -9.66 7.70
C GLU A 83 -11.61 -8.73 6.48
N ASN A 84 -12.45 -7.68 6.48
CA ASN A 84 -12.49 -6.72 5.39
C ASN A 84 -11.31 -5.75 5.41
N GLN A 85 -10.77 -5.40 6.59
CA GLN A 85 -9.58 -4.53 6.67
C GLN A 85 -8.37 -5.11 5.93
N TYR A 86 -8.24 -6.44 5.90
CA TYR A 86 -7.14 -7.14 5.24
C TYR A 86 -7.56 -7.83 3.93
N GLY A 87 -8.79 -8.33 3.85
CA GLY A 87 -9.32 -9.10 2.72
C GLY A 87 -9.90 -8.24 1.59
N PHE A 88 -10.30 -6.99 1.84
CA PHE A 88 -10.97 -6.17 0.81
C PHE A 88 -10.13 -6.02 -0.46
N LEU A 89 -8.80 -5.89 -0.34
CA LEU A 89 -7.92 -5.76 -1.52
C LEU A 89 -7.90 -7.02 -2.40
N ARG A 90 -8.34 -8.17 -1.87
CA ARG A 90 -8.42 -9.46 -2.57
C ARG A 90 -9.80 -9.73 -3.16
N MET A 91 -10.83 -9.01 -2.73
CA MET A 91 -12.19 -9.26 -3.16
C MET A 91 -12.49 -8.54 -4.49
N PRO A 92 -13.04 -9.22 -5.50
CA PRO A 92 -13.57 -8.58 -6.69
C PRO A 92 -14.55 -7.47 -6.32
N ASN A 93 -14.32 -6.26 -6.81
CA ASN A 93 -15.14 -5.11 -6.47
C ASN A 93 -15.91 -4.60 -7.68
N LYS A 94 -17.25 -4.58 -7.55
CA LYS A 94 -18.17 -4.16 -8.62
C LYS A 94 -18.37 -2.65 -8.73
N ASN A 95 -17.75 -1.86 -7.86
CA ASN A 95 -17.71 -0.41 -8.03
C ASN A 95 -17.10 -0.08 -9.40
N LYS A 96 -17.67 0.94 -10.07
CA LYS A 96 -17.29 1.37 -11.41
C LYS A 96 -15.78 1.59 -11.58
N PHE A 97 -15.09 2.07 -10.54
CA PHE A 97 -13.65 2.27 -10.56
C PHE A 97 -12.87 0.95 -10.73
N PHE A 98 -13.25 -0.09 -9.99
CA PHE A 98 -12.58 -1.38 -10.01
C PHE A 98 -13.04 -2.27 -11.18
N ASN A 99 -14.20 -1.97 -11.78
CA ASN A 99 -14.75 -2.68 -12.93
C ASN A 99 -14.78 -4.22 -12.77
N GLY A 100 -15.17 -4.68 -11.57
CA GLY A 100 -15.25 -6.10 -11.24
C GLY A 100 -13.93 -6.74 -10.83
N LYS A 101 -12.80 -6.03 -10.88
CA LYS A 101 -11.49 -6.53 -10.43
C LYS A 101 -11.30 -6.35 -8.93
N ALA A 102 -10.41 -7.13 -8.34
CA ALA A 102 -9.92 -6.87 -7.00
C ALA A 102 -8.97 -5.65 -7.01
N PRO A 103 -8.99 -4.79 -5.97
CA PRO A 103 -8.07 -3.65 -5.87
C PRO A 103 -6.59 -4.05 -6.04
N MET A 104 -6.19 -5.22 -5.53
CA MET A 104 -4.81 -5.71 -5.67
C MET A 104 -4.41 -5.95 -7.13
N GLU A 105 -5.33 -6.30 -8.03
CA GLU A 105 -5.01 -6.47 -9.45
C GLU A 105 -4.55 -5.15 -10.09
N ILE A 106 -5.09 -4.01 -9.63
CA ILE A 106 -4.70 -2.68 -10.09
C ILE A 106 -3.36 -2.29 -9.47
N LEU A 107 -3.21 -2.47 -8.15
CA LEU A 107 -1.98 -2.17 -7.41
C LEU A 107 -0.77 -2.94 -7.94
N SER A 108 -1.00 -4.19 -8.36
CA SER A 108 0.04 -5.10 -8.88
C SER A 108 0.59 -4.72 -10.25
N SER A 109 0.04 -3.69 -10.90
CA SER A 109 0.67 -3.06 -12.08
C SER A 109 2.02 -2.43 -11.75
N GLY A 110 2.26 -2.07 -10.48
CA GLY A 110 3.48 -1.41 -9.99
C GLY A 110 3.58 0.07 -10.36
N LEU A 111 2.58 0.61 -11.05
CA LEU A 111 2.51 2.01 -11.43
C LEU A 111 2.23 2.88 -10.19
N MET A 112 2.96 3.98 -10.05
CA MET A 112 2.69 4.95 -8.98
C MET A 112 1.27 5.54 -9.10
N SER A 113 0.80 5.77 -10.33
CA SER A 113 -0.56 6.24 -10.59
C SER A 113 -1.62 5.28 -10.06
N ALA A 114 -1.40 3.97 -10.15
CA ALA A 114 -2.31 2.97 -9.63
C ALA A 114 -2.43 3.04 -8.09
N LEU A 115 -1.30 3.17 -7.39
CA LEU A 115 -1.28 3.39 -5.93
C LEU A 115 -2.07 4.64 -5.55
N TYR A 116 -1.84 5.72 -6.28
CA TYR A 116 -2.51 7.00 -6.06
C TYR A 116 -4.02 6.93 -6.31
N GLU A 117 -4.45 6.36 -7.44
CA GLU A 117 -5.86 6.28 -7.82
C GLU A 117 -6.66 5.39 -6.87
N VAL A 118 -6.10 4.22 -6.49
CA VAL A 118 -6.74 3.33 -5.50
C VAL A 118 -6.89 4.04 -4.16
N HIS A 119 -5.82 4.67 -3.66
CA HIS A 119 -5.89 5.44 -2.42
C HIS A 119 -6.93 6.56 -2.51
N ARG A 120 -6.92 7.37 -3.57
CA ARG A 120 -7.87 8.48 -3.77
C ARG A 120 -9.31 7.98 -3.79
N HIS A 121 -9.58 6.87 -4.48
CA HIS A 121 -10.92 6.31 -4.57
C HIS A 121 -11.43 5.82 -3.20
N LEU A 122 -10.58 5.14 -2.42
CA LEU A 122 -10.93 4.70 -1.07
C LEU A 122 -11.15 5.88 -0.12
N ASP A 123 -10.28 6.88 -0.17
CA ASP A 123 -10.37 8.07 0.67
C ASP A 123 -11.65 8.87 0.40
N ALA A 124 -12.03 9.03 -0.86
CA ALA A 124 -13.28 9.67 -1.23
C ALA A 124 -14.52 8.82 -0.91
N THR A 125 -14.39 7.49 -0.89
CA THR A 125 -15.45 6.59 -0.41
C THR A 125 -15.70 6.79 1.08
N ARG A 126 -14.62 6.97 1.88
CA ARG A 126 -14.72 7.31 3.31
C ARG A 126 -15.49 8.62 3.52
N ASP A 127 -15.25 9.61 2.66
CA ASP A 127 -15.88 10.92 2.76
C ASP A 127 -17.31 10.97 2.16
N GLY A 128 -17.85 9.83 1.70
CA GLY A 128 -19.20 9.71 1.15
C GLY A 128 -19.37 10.28 -0.26
N GLN A 129 -18.27 10.49 -1.00
CA GLN A 129 -18.30 11.17 -2.31
C GLN A 129 -18.62 10.24 -3.49
N PHE A 130 -18.58 8.91 -3.29
CA PHE A 130 -18.76 7.90 -4.35
C PHE A 130 -19.80 6.81 -4.01
N SER A 131 -20.84 7.16 -3.24
CA SER A 131 -22.00 6.28 -2.97
C SER A 131 -22.90 6.11 -4.18
#